data_AF-A0A1H0M3H0-F1
#
_entry.id   AF-A0A1H0M3H0-F1
#
_cell.length_a   1.000
_cell.length_b   1.000
_cell.length_c   1.000
_cell.angle_alpha   90.00
_cell.angle_beta   90.00
_cell.angle_gamma   90.00
#
_symmetry.space_group_name_H-M   'P 1'
#
loop_
_entity.id
_entity.type
_entity.pdbx_description
1 polymer ?
#
loop_
_entity_poly.entity_id
_entity_poly.type
_entity_poly.pdbx_seq_one_letter_code
_entity_poly.pdbx_strand_id
1 'polypeptide(L)'
;MNRRRKTQSTLAVLGLGVSFLAVLPTASAEPRQVAVPLFAEDTTARAAGQADKLRQERPANAAVRIKRANAAVVGAGTELISLDLGDRTVTAVRDNASTTGSGNTLWTGQVRETAVARSSGPAEVGTDEYNSVTLVRSGEGVTGTVRVSGVLYQIHPVAGGQHAVLKVDESKMPQDHPRVEGGVPTIAMPATQSAGAAANTVIRVQVVATQQAVNGYNGDMRALVDLAVSETNKGYLNSGVGITLELAHYSTVNYTEAGMSTDLSRFRGTSDGYMDGVHALRDQYAADVNVLILNASTSCGIASGIGSSAATAFAVVARSCATGYYSFGHEIGHLQSARHDPATDSKTTPYAYGHGYRYGSSWRTIMAYNCSPSCPRINYWSNPRKTYNGVAMGTTDRSDNARVLEQTKATIAAFRGGTATPTNELSKGTAVTGLSGASGSSTAYTLTVPAGATNLSFSTSGGTGDMDLYVKFGSAASTSSYDCRSTTSSSTERCAFTTAQAGTYHVTMSGYSAYSGVSLVADYTS
;
A
#
# COMPACT_ATOMS: atom_id res chain seq x y z
N MET A 1 -29.92 -46.14 -57.39
CA MET A 1 -31.24 -45.44 -57.31
C MET A 1 -31.01 -43.93 -57.26
N ASN A 2 -32.06 -43.13 -57.59
CA ASN A 2 -32.25 -41.66 -57.43
C ASN A 2 -31.22 -40.87 -56.58
N ARG A 3 -30.90 -39.57 -56.77
CA ARG A 3 -31.22 -38.44 -57.71
C ARG A 3 -30.19 -37.31 -57.36
N ARG A 4 -29.91 -36.24 -58.12
CA ARG A 4 -30.42 -35.67 -59.39
C ARG A 4 -29.27 -34.86 -60.07
N ARG A 5 -29.35 -34.64 -61.39
CA ARG A 5 -28.68 -33.52 -62.12
C ARG A 5 -29.41 -32.18 -61.81
N LYS A 6 -28.97 -30.95 -62.15
CA LYS A 6 -28.25 -30.48 -63.35
C LYS A 6 -27.72 -29.03 -63.21
N THR A 7 -26.82 -28.67 -64.12
CA THR A 7 -26.14 -27.40 -64.42
C THR A 7 -26.98 -26.11 -64.57
N GLN A 8 -26.34 -24.98 -64.24
CA GLN A 8 -26.30 -23.66 -64.91
C GLN A 8 -27.55 -23.07 -65.60
N SER A 9 -27.78 -21.77 -65.35
CA SER A 9 -28.10 -20.79 -66.39
C SER A 9 -27.63 -19.40 -65.96
N THR A 10 -26.87 -18.73 -66.80
CA THR A 10 -26.37 -17.36 -66.58
C THR A 10 -27.42 -16.37 -67.06
N LEU A 11 -27.85 -15.44 -66.21
CA LEU A 11 -28.68 -14.30 -66.63
C LEU A 11 -27.94 -13.00 -66.30
N ALA A 12 -27.62 -12.22 -67.34
CA ALA A 12 -27.10 -10.87 -67.16
C ALA A 12 -28.27 -9.92 -66.90
N VAL A 13 -28.16 -9.11 -65.85
CA VAL A 13 -29.10 -8.01 -65.56
C VAL A 13 -28.28 -6.74 -65.39
N LEU A 14 -28.51 -5.76 -66.28
CA LEU A 14 -28.02 -4.39 -66.08
C LEU A 14 -28.81 -3.77 -64.90
N GLY A 15 -28.11 -3.50 -63.79
CA GLY A 15 -28.63 -2.67 -62.69
C GLY A 15 -28.06 -1.26 -62.77
N LEU A 16 -28.92 -0.24 -62.74
CA LEU A 16 -28.50 1.16 -62.78
C LEU A 16 -27.63 1.50 -61.56
N GLY A 17 -26.50 2.18 -61.79
CA GLY A 17 -25.66 2.70 -60.72
C GLY A 17 -26.31 3.91 -60.04
N VAL A 18 -26.76 3.72 -58.80
CA VAL A 18 -27.05 4.83 -57.87
C VAL A 18 -25.81 5.04 -57.01
N SER A 19 -25.07 6.10 -57.29
CA SER A 19 -23.89 6.48 -56.48
C SER A 19 -24.32 6.96 -55.09
N PHE A 20 -24.36 6.06 -54.12
CA PHE A 20 -24.34 6.43 -52.71
C PHE A 20 -22.97 7.05 -52.39
N LEU A 21 -22.97 8.36 -52.17
CA LEU A 21 -21.80 9.07 -51.64
C LEU A 21 -21.61 8.61 -50.18
N ALA A 22 -20.73 7.65 -49.95
CA ALA A 22 -20.39 7.18 -48.62
C ALA A 22 -19.63 8.29 -47.88
N VAL A 23 -20.35 9.05 -47.04
CA VAL A 23 -19.73 9.96 -46.07
C VAL A 23 -19.03 9.09 -45.04
N LEU A 24 -17.74 8.86 -45.25
CA LEU A 24 -16.88 8.27 -44.25
C LEU A 24 -16.91 9.16 -43.00
N PRO A 25 -17.18 8.61 -41.79
CA PRO A 25 -17.04 9.39 -40.59
C PRO A 25 -15.57 9.82 -40.48
N THR A 26 -15.33 11.14 -40.49
CA THR A 26 -14.01 11.68 -40.18
C THR A 26 -13.65 11.21 -38.79
N ALA A 27 -12.62 10.36 -38.67
CA ALA A 27 -12.09 9.96 -37.38
C ALA A 27 -11.66 11.23 -36.64
N SER A 28 -12.45 11.66 -35.65
CA SER A 28 -12.05 12.69 -34.73
C SER A 28 -10.85 12.16 -33.96
N ALA A 29 -9.66 12.66 -34.29
CA ALA A 29 -8.48 12.38 -33.49
C ALA A 29 -8.79 12.79 -32.05
N GLU A 30 -8.75 11.83 -31.13
CA GLU A 30 -8.93 12.12 -29.70
C GLU A 30 -7.93 13.21 -29.30
N PRO A 31 -8.34 14.19 -28.49
CA PRO A 31 -7.45 15.28 -28.08
C PRO A 31 -6.22 14.67 -27.41
N ARG A 32 -5.07 14.84 -28.06
CA ARG A 32 -3.80 14.25 -27.64
C ARG A 32 -3.45 14.76 -26.24
N GLN A 33 -3.75 13.97 -25.22
CA GLN A 33 -3.57 14.38 -23.84
C GLN A 33 -2.13 14.83 -23.60
N VAL A 34 -1.99 16.01 -22.99
CA VAL A 34 -0.69 16.63 -22.69
C VAL A 34 -0.29 16.21 -21.28
N ALA A 35 0.93 15.70 -21.12
CA ALA A 35 1.45 15.33 -19.81
C ALA A 35 1.58 16.56 -18.91
N VAL A 36 0.97 16.52 -17.72
CA VAL A 36 0.99 17.64 -16.78
C VAL A 36 2.26 17.55 -15.94
N PRO A 37 3.10 18.61 -15.85
CA PRO A 37 4.33 18.56 -15.06
C PRO A 37 4.04 18.45 -13.57
N LEU A 38 4.58 17.43 -12.91
CA LEU A 38 4.51 17.30 -11.45
C LEU A 38 5.33 18.39 -10.75
N PHE A 39 6.48 18.77 -11.33
CA PHE A 39 7.42 19.68 -10.70
C PHE A 39 7.52 21.01 -11.45
N ALA A 40 7.58 22.11 -10.67
CA ALA A 40 8.15 23.37 -11.12
C ALA A 40 9.63 23.44 -10.73
N GLU A 41 10.43 24.21 -11.47
CA GLU A 41 11.80 24.54 -11.04
C GLU A 41 11.79 25.40 -9.77
N ASP A 42 12.74 25.15 -8.88
CA ASP A 42 12.98 25.94 -7.68
C ASP A 42 14.46 26.35 -7.65
N THR A 43 14.71 27.64 -7.90
CA THR A 43 16.06 28.21 -8.04
C THR A 43 16.56 28.88 -6.76
N THR A 44 15.91 28.64 -5.61
CA THR A 44 16.25 29.30 -4.35
C THR A 44 17.57 28.78 -3.74
N ALA A 45 18.37 29.67 -3.14
CA ALA A 45 19.62 29.28 -2.46
C ALA A 45 19.40 28.26 -1.31
N ARG A 46 18.19 28.24 -0.73
CA ARG A 46 17.76 27.28 0.29
C ARG A 46 17.74 25.83 -0.24
N ALA A 47 17.38 25.64 -1.51
CA ALA A 47 17.35 24.33 -2.17
C ALA A 47 18.73 23.65 -2.20
N ALA A 48 19.81 24.41 -2.41
CA ALA A 48 21.17 23.88 -2.47
C ALA A 48 21.61 23.26 -1.14
N GLY A 49 21.47 23.99 -0.03
CA GLY A 49 21.84 23.48 1.30
C GLY A 49 21.02 22.26 1.76
N GLN A 50 19.73 22.19 1.39
CA GLN A 50 18.91 21.01 1.63
C GLN A 50 19.38 19.81 0.78
N ALA A 51 19.78 20.03 -0.48
CA ALA A 51 20.31 18.99 -1.34
C ALA A 51 21.65 18.42 -0.82
N ASP A 52 22.56 19.28 -0.35
CA ASP A 52 23.86 18.85 0.18
C ASP A 52 23.71 18.08 1.49
N LYS A 53 22.84 18.54 2.40
CA LYS A 53 22.50 17.80 3.62
C LYS A 53 21.99 16.38 3.30
N LEU A 54 21.06 16.25 2.35
CA LEU A 54 20.52 14.93 1.95
C LEU A 54 21.56 14.02 1.28
N ARG A 55 22.57 14.57 0.59
CA ARG A 55 23.69 13.78 0.05
C ARG A 55 24.62 13.29 1.16
N GLN A 56 24.91 14.15 2.14
CA GLN A 56 25.79 13.83 3.27
C GLN A 56 25.13 12.82 4.24
N GLU A 57 23.81 12.89 4.42
CA GLU A 57 23.06 11.96 5.26
C GLU A 57 23.06 10.51 4.75
N ARG A 58 23.17 10.28 3.43
CA ARG A 58 23.06 8.92 2.84
C ARG A 58 23.97 8.74 1.62
N PRO A 59 24.98 7.84 1.68
CA PRO A 59 25.82 7.48 0.52
C PRO A 59 25.05 6.95 -0.70
N ALA A 60 23.84 6.39 -0.50
CA ALA A 60 22.96 5.93 -1.56
C ALA A 60 22.31 7.06 -2.39
N ASN A 61 22.29 8.30 -1.90
CA ASN A 61 21.67 9.45 -2.58
C ASN A 61 22.63 10.02 -3.66
N ALA A 62 22.85 9.26 -4.73
CA ALA A 62 23.84 9.55 -5.77
C ALA A 62 23.61 10.87 -6.52
N ALA A 63 22.35 11.28 -6.67
CA ALA A 63 22.02 12.66 -7.01
C ALA A 63 20.78 13.12 -6.24
N VAL A 64 20.73 14.42 -5.95
CA VAL A 64 19.62 15.08 -5.27
C VAL A 64 19.27 16.34 -6.06
N ARG A 65 17.97 16.55 -6.30
CA ARG A 65 17.39 17.82 -6.72
C ARG A 65 16.29 18.19 -5.75
N ILE A 66 16.21 19.46 -5.37
CA ILE A 66 15.03 19.99 -4.68
C ILE A 66 14.17 20.67 -5.74
N LYS A 67 12.88 20.40 -5.71
CA LYS A 67 11.86 20.94 -6.62
C LYS A 67 10.62 21.31 -5.81
N ARG A 68 9.66 22.02 -6.41
CA ARG A 68 8.32 22.18 -5.83
C ARG A 68 7.33 21.34 -6.62
N ALA A 69 6.68 20.36 -5.99
CA ALA A 69 5.64 19.59 -6.64
C ALA A 69 4.30 20.37 -6.65
N ASN A 70 3.60 20.33 -7.77
CA ASN A 70 2.18 20.63 -7.86
C ASN A 70 1.40 19.36 -7.46
N ALA A 71 1.12 19.22 -6.17
CA ALA A 71 0.51 18.01 -5.63
C ALA A 71 -0.85 17.66 -6.26
N ALA A 72 -1.60 18.67 -6.72
CA ALA A 72 -2.90 18.48 -7.38
C ALA A 72 -2.84 17.65 -8.68
N VAL A 73 -1.66 17.51 -9.29
CA VAL A 73 -1.42 16.67 -10.47
C VAL A 73 -1.52 15.16 -10.14
N VAL A 74 -1.30 14.78 -8.87
CA VAL A 74 -1.42 13.39 -8.42
C VAL A 74 -2.89 13.12 -8.06
N GLY A 75 -3.67 12.65 -9.03
CA GLY A 75 -5.09 12.37 -8.82
C GLY A 75 -5.80 11.60 -9.94
N ALA A 76 -7.04 11.19 -9.67
CA ALA A 76 -7.88 10.44 -10.60
C ALA A 76 -8.35 11.23 -11.84
N GLY A 77 -8.10 12.54 -11.90
CA GLY A 77 -8.30 13.36 -13.10
C GLY A 77 -7.09 13.37 -14.06
N THR A 78 -5.93 12.85 -13.64
CA THR A 78 -4.67 12.98 -14.41
C THR A 78 -4.18 11.64 -14.89
N GLU A 79 -4.19 11.42 -16.20
CA GLU A 79 -3.71 10.18 -16.82
C GLU A 79 -2.22 10.23 -17.18
N LEU A 80 -1.70 11.41 -17.51
CA LEU A 80 -0.31 11.61 -17.94
C LEU A 80 0.39 12.65 -17.05
N ILE A 81 1.47 12.23 -16.38
CA ILE A 81 2.28 13.08 -15.51
C ILE A 81 3.70 13.19 -16.08
N SER A 82 4.20 14.41 -16.29
CA SER A 82 5.61 14.65 -16.65
C SER A 82 6.46 14.78 -15.38
N LEU A 83 7.49 13.94 -15.28
CA LEU A 83 8.38 13.79 -14.14
C LEU A 83 9.80 14.20 -14.54
N ASP A 84 10.23 15.39 -14.14
CA ASP A 84 11.63 15.80 -14.17
C ASP A 84 12.38 15.17 -12.99
N LEU A 85 13.24 14.21 -13.29
CA LEU A 85 14.04 13.43 -12.34
C LEU A 85 15.44 14.02 -12.09
N GLY A 86 15.75 15.16 -12.71
CA GLY A 86 17.00 15.91 -12.52
C GLY A 86 18.15 15.55 -13.45
N ASP A 87 18.17 14.33 -14.00
CA ASP A 87 19.07 13.89 -15.08
C ASP A 87 18.31 13.45 -16.36
N ARG A 88 16.98 13.40 -16.29
CA ARG A 88 16.04 13.17 -17.40
C ARG A 88 14.63 13.61 -17.03
N THR A 89 13.81 13.88 -18.04
CA THR A 89 12.36 14.01 -17.89
C THR A 89 11.68 12.81 -18.53
N VAL A 90 10.65 12.26 -17.88
CA VAL A 90 9.88 11.10 -18.37
C VAL A 90 8.37 11.32 -18.19
N THR A 91 7.56 10.64 -18.99
CA THR A 91 6.10 10.69 -18.93
C THR A 91 5.58 9.43 -18.25
N ALA A 92 4.99 9.57 -17.06
CA ALA A 92 4.24 8.50 -16.43
C ALA A 92 2.81 8.42 -17.00
N VAL A 93 2.39 7.22 -17.41
CA VAL A 93 1.01 6.89 -17.79
C VAL A 93 0.34 6.18 -16.63
N ARG A 94 -0.86 6.59 -16.24
CA ARG A 94 -1.61 6.00 -15.13
C ARG A 94 -2.09 4.58 -15.45
N ASP A 95 -1.77 3.64 -14.56
CA ASP A 95 -2.41 2.32 -14.46
C ASP A 95 -3.69 2.42 -13.61
N ASN A 96 -3.63 3.11 -12.45
CA ASN A 96 -4.73 3.25 -11.51
C ASN A 96 -4.58 4.52 -10.65
N ALA A 97 -5.69 5.02 -10.10
CA ALA A 97 -5.68 5.98 -9.00
C ALA A 97 -6.84 5.70 -8.02
N SER A 98 -6.57 5.76 -6.72
CA SER A 98 -7.53 5.42 -5.66
C SER A 98 -7.24 6.19 -4.37
N THR A 99 -8.22 6.25 -3.46
CA THR A 99 -8.02 6.78 -2.11
C THR A 99 -7.61 5.67 -1.16
N THR A 100 -6.65 5.93 -0.27
CA THR A 100 -6.23 5.02 0.80
C THR A 100 -7.16 5.14 2.03
N GLY A 101 -7.08 4.21 2.98
CA GLY A 101 -7.85 4.29 4.24
C GLY A 101 -7.49 5.50 5.14
N SER A 102 -6.40 6.21 4.83
CA SER A 102 -5.99 7.48 5.46
C SER A 102 -6.56 8.72 4.76
N GLY A 103 -7.27 8.58 3.64
CA GLY A 103 -7.71 9.71 2.80
C GLY A 103 -6.66 10.21 1.81
N ASN A 104 -5.44 9.66 1.81
CA ASN A 104 -4.40 10.01 0.84
C ASN A 104 -4.75 9.48 -0.56
N THR A 105 -4.29 10.16 -1.61
CA THR A 105 -4.51 9.71 -2.99
C THR A 105 -3.31 8.89 -3.47
N LEU A 106 -3.54 7.62 -3.77
CA LEU A 106 -2.60 6.73 -4.45
C LEU A 106 -2.76 6.88 -5.97
N TRP A 107 -1.65 6.96 -6.69
CA TRP A 107 -1.58 6.96 -8.14
C TRP A 107 -0.47 5.98 -8.56
N THR A 108 -0.77 4.99 -9.39
CA THR A 108 0.20 4.03 -9.94
C THR A 108 0.24 4.13 -11.45
N GLY A 109 1.40 3.86 -12.05
CA GLY A 109 1.59 3.94 -13.50
C GLY A 109 2.91 3.37 -14.01
N GLN A 110 3.14 3.55 -15.30
CA GLN A 110 4.36 3.13 -16.01
C GLN A 110 5.00 4.27 -16.80
N VAL A 111 6.31 4.21 -17.02
CA VAL A 111 7.09 5.22 -17.75
C VAL A 111 6.99 4.99 -19.26
N ARG A 112 6.29 5.88 -19.95
CA ARG A 112 5.91 5.77 -21.37
C ARG A 112 7.09 5.57 -22.32
N GLU A 113 8.20 6.26 -22.09
CA GLU A 113 9.33 6.30 -23.02
C GLU A 113 10.14 5.00 -23.01
N THR A 114 10.08 4.23 -21.93
CA THR A 114 10.96 3.09 -21.69
C THR A 114 10.23 1.79 -21.33
N ALA A 115 8.95 1.85 -20.97
CA ALA A 115 8.11 0.66 -20.80
C ALA A 115 7.89 -0.01 -22.16
N VAL A 116 8.27 -1.29 -22.25
CA VAL A 116 8.04 -2.09 -23.45
C VAL A 116 6.66 -2.75 -23.36
N ALA A 117 5.90 -2.75 -24.46
CA ALA A 117 4.66 -3.53 -24.54
C ALA A 117 4.96 -5.01 -24.29
N ARG A 118 4.60 -5.52 -23.11
CA ARG A 118 4.92 -6.88 -22.67
C ARG A 118 4.03 -7.89 -23.39
N SER A 119 4.59 -9.03 -23.79
CA SER A 119 3.83 -10.08 -24.46
C SER A 119 2.80 -10.69 -23.50
N SER A 120 1.54 -10.74 -23.91
CA SER A 120 0.45 -11.34 -23.12
C SER A 120 0.53 -12.87 -23.16
N GLY A 121 1.39 -13.46 -22.33
CA GLY A 121 1.45 -14.89 -22.06
C GLY A 121 0.90 -15.24 -20.66
N PRO A 122 0.32 -16.43 -20.42
CA PRO A 122 -0.22 -16.79 -19.10
C PRO A 122 0.80 -16.74 -17.94
N ALA A 123 2.07 -17.00 -18.26
CA ALA A 123 3.20 -16.93 -17.34
C ALA A 123 3.86 -15.54 -17.29
N GLU A 124 3.84 -14.76 -18.37
CA GLU A 124 4.53 -13.47 -18.43
C GLU A 124 3.78 -12.42 -17.61
N VAL A 125 4.52 -11.61 -16.87
CA VAL A 125 3.94 -10.58 -15.98
C VAL A 125 3.59 -9.32 -16.76
N GLY A 126 2.45 -8.72 -16.41
CA GLY A 126 1.92 -7.54 -17.11
C GLY A 126 2.56 -6.19 -16.73
N THR A 127 3.30 -6.12 -15.62
CA THR A 127 3.93 -4.89 -15.15
C THR A 127 5.42 -4.86 -15.49
N ASP A 128 5.88 -3.72 -16.01
CA ASP A 128 7.31 -3.47 -16.20
C ASP A 128 7.90 -2.74 -14.98
N GLU A 129 8.39 -3.50 -13.99
CA GLU A 129 9.00 -2.92 -12.79
C GLU A 129 10.37 -2.26 -13.03
N TYR A 130 10.91 -2.29 -14.25
CA TYR A 130 12.02 -1.39 -14.60
C TYR A 130 11.53 0.02 -14.90
N ASN A 131 10.23 0.18 -15.16
CA ASN A 131 9.61 1.37 -15.71
C ASN A 131 8.31 1.69 -14.97
N SER A 132 8.29 1.54 -13.64
CA SER A 132 7.10 1.71 -12.79
C SER A 132 7.10 3.03 -12.01
N VAL A 133 5.91 3.52 -11.67
CA VAL A 133 5.69 4.75 -10.88
C VAL A 133 4.64 4.47 -9.82
N THR A 134 4.90 4.84 -8.57
CA THR A 134 3.90 4.88 -7.50
C THR A 134 4.04 6.19 -6.74
N LEU A 135 2.96 6.98 -6.69
CA LEU A 135 2.90 8.27 -6.00
C LEU A 135 1.75 8.24 -4.98
N VAL A 136 1.99 8.79 -3.81
CA VAL A 136 1.01 9.06 -2.75
C VAL A 136 0.99 10.56 -2.49
N ARG A 137 -0.18 11.16 -2.65
CA ARG A 137 -0.48 12.55 -2.30
C ARG A 137 -1.11 12.63 -0.92
N SER A 138 -0.56 13.48 -0.06
CA SER A 138 -1.10 13.86 1.24
C SER A 138 -1.14 15.39 1.33
N GLY A 139 -2.31 15.98 1.11
CA GLY A 139 -2.47 17.43 0.96
C GLY A 139 -1.60 17.99 -0.18
N GLU A 140 -0.64 18.84 0.18
CA GLU A 140 0.40 19.40 -0.73
C GLU A 140 1.71 18.58 -0.74
N GLY A 141 1.78 17.52 0.07
CA GLY A 141 2.88 16.56 0.06
C GLY A 141 2.73 15.53 -1.06
N VAL A 142 3.86 15.17 -1.69
CA VAL A 142 3.95 14.04 -2.62
C VAL A 142 5.12 13.16 -2.18
N THR A 143 4.81 11.88 -1.97
CA THR A 143 5.73 10.82 -1.60
C THR A 143 5.65 9.75 -2.68
N GLY A 144 6.77 9.23 -3.17
CA GLY A 144 6.71 8.30 -4.28
C GLY A 144 8.01 7.65 -4.69
N THR A 145 7.88 6.67 -5.58
CA THR A 145 8.97 5.94 -6.23
C THR A 145 8.76 5.91 -7.72
N VAL A 146 9.87 6.01 -8.45
CA VAL A 146 9.92 5.97 -9.91
C VAL A 146 11.09 5.08 -10.30
N ARG A 147 10.85 4.07 -11.12
CA ARG A 147 11.91 3.30 -11.79
C ARG A 147 11.95 3.68 -13.26
N VAL A 148 13.14 3.96 -13.78
CA VAL A 148 13.38 4.19 -15.22
C VAL A 148 14.51 3.31 -15.69
N SER A 149 14.22 2.35 -16.57
CA SER A 149 15.18 1.33 -17.03
C SER A 149 15.88 0.60 -15.86
N GLY A 150 15.15 0.38 -14.76
CA GLY A 150 15.65 -0.26 -13.53
C GLY A 150 16.32 0.68 -12.53
N VAL A 151 16.66 1.92 -12.91
CA VAL A 151 17.22 2.92 -11.98
C VAL A 151 16.14 3.45 -11.06
N LEU A 152 16.35 3.33 -9.74
CA LEU A 152 15.43 3.83 -8.71
C LEU A 152 15.60 5.33 -8.47
N TYR A 153 14.47 6.03 -8.44
CA TYR A 153 14.33 7.38 -7.91
C TYR A 153 13.29 7.39 -6.80
N GLN A 154 13.54 8.19 -5.75
CA GLN A 154 12.61 8.43 -4.65
C GLN A 154 12.19 9.92 -4.66
N ILE A 155 10.91 10.17 -4.40
CA ILE A 155 10.34 11.50 -4.24
C ILE A 155 9.80 11.59 -2.81
N HIS A 156 10.18 12.59 -2.04
CA HIS A 156 9.56 12.85 -0.73
C HIS A 156 9.57 14.34 -0.36
N PRO A 157 8.66 14.79 0.53
CA PRO A 157 8.65 16.17 0.99
C PRO A 157 9.92 16.52 1.79
N VAL A 158 10.25 17.81 1.80
CA VAL A 158 11.26 18.43 2.66
C VAL A 158 10.75 19.77 3.18
N ALA A 159 11.43 20.31 4.20
CA ALA A 159 11.04 21.57 4.83
C ALA A 159 10.93 22.73 3.81
N GLY A 160 9.85 23.52 3.92
CA GLY A 160 9.61 24.69 3.06
C GLY A 160 8.61 24.46 1.91
N GLY A 161 7.83 23.37 1.93
CA GLY A 161 6.87 23.06 0.85
C GLY A 161 7.56 22.64 -0.45
N GLN A 162 8.75 22.04 -0.31
CA GLN A 162 9.57 21.52 -1.40
C GLN A 162 9.63 19.99 -1.31
N HIS A 163 10.14 19.36 -2.36
CA HIS A 163 10.28 17.91 -2.48
C HIS A 163 11.69 17.59 -2.94
N ALA A 164 12.31 16.59 -2.33
CA ALA A 164 13.55 16.01 -2.81
C ALA A 164 13.23 14.95 -3.87
N VAL A 165 13.88 15.07 -5.03
CA VAL A 165 13.97 14.01 -6.03
C VAL A 165 15.37 13.42 -5.92
N LEU A 166 15.44 12.18 -5.44
CA LEU A 166 16.65 11.44 -5.15
C LEU A 166 16.86 10.39 -6.25
N LYS A 167 18.03 10.38 -6.89
CA LYS A 167 18.50 9.22 -7.66
C LYS A 167 19.25 8.30 -6.73
N VAL A 168 18.82 7.05 -6.64
CA VAL A 168 19.31 6.08 -5.65
C VAL A 168 20.31 5.12 -6.30
N ASP A 169 21.49 4.99 -5.69
CA ASP A 169 22.46 3.96 -5.99
C ASP A 169 22.22 2.73 -5.10
N GLU A 170 21.54 1.72 -5.65
CA GLU A 170 21.23 0.47 -4.96
C GLU A 170 22.48 -0.32 -4.52
N SER A 171 23.67 -0.04 -5.07
CA SER A 171 24.92 -0.66 -4.59
C SER A 171 25.44 -0.07 -3.28
N LYS A 172 24.96 1.13 -2.91
CA LYS A 172 25.31 1.86 -1.67
C LYS A 172 24.16 1.92 -0.66
N MET A 173 23.07 1.20 -0.90
CA MET A 173 22.03 1.00 0.10
C MET A 173 22.59 0.25 1.32
N PRO A 174 22.03 0.46 2.53
CA PRO A 174 22.39 -0.33 3.70
C PRO A 174 22.26 -1.84 3.43
N GLN A 175 23.04 -2.65 4.14
CA GLN A 175 22.86 -4.11 4.10
C GLN A 175 21.40 -4.45 4.45
N ASP A 176 20.82 -5.47 3.82
CA ASP A 176 19.40 -5.75 4.00
C ASP A 176 19.06 -6.03 5.50
N HIS A 177 19.86 -6.80 6.23
CA HIS A 177 19.74 -7.00 7.69
C HIS A 177 21.07 -6.85 8.47
N PRO A 178 21.05 -6.56 9.79
CA PRO A 178 22.26 -6.58 10.62
C PRO A 178 22.80 -8.01 10.80
N ARG A 179 24.08 -8.15 11.19
CA ARG A 179 24.64 -9.45 11.58
C ARG A 179 24.00 -9.92 12.90
N VAL A 180 23.14 -10.92 12.81
CA VAL A 180 22.56 -11.61 13.98
C VAL A 180 23.47 -12.77 14.38
N GLU A 181 23.97 -12.75 15.61
CA GLU A 181 24.75 -13.87 16.16
C GLU A 181 23.82 -15.09 16.40
N GLY A 182 24.27 -16.29 15.98
CA GLY A 182 23.39 -17.47 15.84
C GLY A 182 22.45 -17.44 14.62
N GLY A 183 22.27 -16.27 13.99
CA GLY A 183 21.37 -16.03 12.87
C GLY A 183 19.91 -15.80 13.30
N VAL A 184 19.08 -15.35 12.36
CA VAL A 184 17.64 -15.15 12.58
C VAL A 184 16.99 -16.50 12.94
N PRO A 185 16.23 -16.61 14.05
CA PRO A 185 15.64 -17.87 14.49
C PRO A 185 14.58 -18.35 13.50
N THR A 186 14.40 -19.66 13.40
CA THR A 186 13.27 -20.24 12.63
C THR A 186 12.12 -20.51 13.59
N ILE A 187 10.96 -19.91 13.32
CA ILE A 187 9.76 -20.02 14.16
C ILE A 187 8.73 -20.82 13.39
N ALA A 188 8.27 -21.93 13.96
CA ALA A 188 7.28 -22.78 13.32
C ALA A 188 5.95 -22.03 13.15
N MET A 189 5.53 -21.85 11.89
CA MET A 189 4.16 -21.45 11.56
C MET A 189 3.32 -22.73 11.46
N PRO A 190 2.29 -22.92 12.31
CA PRO A 190 1.39 -24.06 12.18
C PRO A 190 0.75 -24.04 10.79
N ALA A 191 0.86 -25.13 10.05
CA ALA A 191 0.17 -25.25 8.77
C ALA A 191 -1.35 -25.36 9.04
N THR A 192 -2.07 -24.28 8.82
CA THR A 192 -3.52 -24.37 8.59
C THR A 192 -3.73 -25.18 7.31
N GLN A 193 -4.70 -26.11 7.29
CA GLN A 193 -4.91 -26.94 6.12
C GLN A 193 -5.21 -26.03 4.91
N SER A 194 -4.47 -26.24 3.83
CA SER A 194 -4.64 -25.50 2.58
C SER A 194 -6.09 -25.63 2.11
N ALA A 195 -6.87 -24.55 2.25
CA ALA A 195 -7.80 -24.22 1.19
C ALA A 195 -6.99 -24.16 -0.12
N GLY A 196 -7.58 -24.55 -1.25
CA GLY A 196 -6.91 -24.48 -2.54
C GLY A 196 -6.55 -23.05 -2.95
N ALA A 197 -6.13 -22.85 -4.20
CA ALA A 197 -5.73 -21.55 -4.76
C ALA A 197 -6.90 -20.56 -4.96
N ALA A 198 -7.81 -20.44 -4.00
CA ALA A 198 -9.21 -20.06 -4.22
C ALA A 198 -9.68 -18.78 -3.51
N ALA A 199 -8.87 -18.14 -2.66
CA ALA A 199 -9.23 -16.88 -2.03
C ALA A 199 -8.02 -15.96 -1.78
N ASN A 200 -8.25 -14.66 -1.95
CA ASN A 200 -7.38 -13.59 -1.47
C ASN A 200 -7.51 -13.48 0.06
N THR A 201 -6.40 -13.34 0.78
CA THR A 201 -6.38 -13.24 2.24
C THR A 201 -5.93 -11.86 2.68
N VAL A 202 -6.70 -11.20 3.55
CA VAL A 202 -6.27 -9.94 4.17
C VAL A 202 -5.32 -10.25 5.33
N ILE A 203 -4.16 -9.60 5.36
CA ILE A 203 -3.25 -9.57 6.51
C ILE A 203 -3.27 -8.14 7.06
N ARG A 204 -3.59 -7.99 8.34
CA ARG A 204 -3.71 -6.69 8.99
C ARG A 204 -2.36 -6.25 9.57
N VAL A 205 -1.87 -5.07 9.19
CA VAL A 205 -0.61 -4.52 9.70
C VAL A 205 -0.84 -3.28 10.58
N GLN A 206 -0.22 -3.27 11.76
CA GLN A 206 0.01 -2.07 12.54
C GLN A 206 1.40 -1.54 12.20
N VAL A 207 1.50 -0.25 11.87
CA VAL A 207 2.78 0.41 11.61
C VAL A 207 3.02 1.50 12.62
N VAL A 208 4.13 1.40 13.35
CA VAL A 208 4.54 2.37 14.35
C VAL A 208 5.74 3.13 13.83
N ALA A 209 5.80 4.45 13.97
CA ALA A 209 6.98 5.24 13.62
C ALA A 209 7.62 5.85 14.88
N THR A 210 8.95 5.83 14.98
CA THR A 210 9.64 6.60 16.03
C THR A 210 9.51 8.10 15.76
N GLN A 211 9.53 8.92 16.80
CA GLN A 211 9.57 10.38 16.62
C GLN A 211 10.82 10.82 15.83
N GLN A 212 11.94 10.10 15.98
CA GLN A 212 13.15 10.31 15.16
C GLN A 212 12.88 10.06 13.68
N ALA A 213 12.11 9.02 13.31
CA ALA A 213 11.77 8.72 11.93
C ALA A 213 10.87 9.81 11.33
N VAL A 214 9.85 10.25 12.06
CA VAL A 214 8.95 11.35 11.66
C VAL A 214 9.74 12.63 11.42
N ASN A 215 10.57 13.03 12.39
CA ASN A 215 11.42 14.23 12.29
C ASN A 215 12.44 14.14 11.14
N GLY A 216 13.01 12.95 10.90
CA GLY A 216 13.96 12.73 9.81
C GLY A 216 13.31 12.70 8.42
N TYR A 217 12.02 12.36 8.32
CA TYR A 217 11.31 12.30 7.05
C TYR A 217 10.94 13.68 6.49
N ASN A 218 10.67 14.67 7.35
CA ASN A 218 10.34 16.05 6.97
C ASN A 218 9.10 16.18 6.04
N GLY A 219 8.15 15.25 6.17
CA GLY A 219 6.88 15.20 5.44
C GLY A 219 5.87 14.34 6.19
N ASP A 220 4.71 14.06 5.57
CA ASP A 220 3.74 13.15 6.16
C ASP A 220 4.27 11.70 6.16
N MET A 221 4.66 11.22 7.34
CA MET A 221 5.10 9.84 7.54
C MET A 221 3.98 8.82 7.21
N ARG A 222 2.70 9.17 7.37
CA ARG A 222 1.60 8.29 6.99
C ARG A 222 1.59 8.04 5.48
N ALA A 223 1.84 9.05 4.65
CA ALA A 223 2.01 8.88 3.21
C ALA A 223 3.16 7.93 2.81
N LEU A 224 4.26 7.90 3.58
CA LEU A 224 5.35 6.91 3.37
C LEU A 224 4.88 5.48 3.71
N VAL A 225 4.12 5.32 4.79
CA VAL A 225 3.55 4.03 5.19
C VAL A 225 2.52 3.54 4.17
N ASP A 226 1.64 4.42 3.71
CA ASP A 226 0.65 4.11 2.67
C ASP A 226 1.35 3.68 1.35
N LEU A 227 2.47 4.33 0.98
CA LEU A 227 3.30 3.92 -0.15
C LEU A 227 3.92 2.54 0.07
N ALA A 228 4.46 2.25 1.26
CA ALA A 228 5.07 0.95 1.58
C ALA A 228 4.06 -0.21 1.55
N VAL A 229 2.85 0.03 2.06
CA VAL A 229 1.73 -0.94 1.99
C VAL A 229 1.28 -1.13 0.54
N SER A 230 1.13 -0.04 -0.23
CA SER A 230 0.78 -0.09 -1.65
C SER A 230 1.81 -0.88 -2.49
N GLU A 231 3.10 -0.60 -2.33
CA GLU A 231 4.16 -1.32 -3.02
C GLU A 231 4.18 -2.81 -2.65
N THR A 232 3.97 -3.14 -1.37
CA THR A 232 3.90 -4.54 -0.91
C THR A 232 2.71 -5.27 -1.54
N ASN A 233 1.54 -4.63 -1.61
CA ASN A 233 0.35 -5.16 -2.30
C ASN A 233 0.58 -5.34 -3.79
N LYS A 234 1.22 -4.36 -4.44
CA LYS A 234 1.62 -4.48 -5.85
C LYS A 234 2.55 -5.68 -6.04
N GLY A 235 3.51 -5.90 -5.14
CA GLY A 235 4.40 -7.07 -5.15
C GLY A 235 3.68 -8.41 -5.05
N TYR A 236 2.68 -8.54 -4.17
CA TYR A 236 1.84 -9.75 -4.08
C TYR A 236 1.05 -9.98 -5.37
N LEU A 237 0.31 -8.97 -5.85
CA LEU A 237 -0.49 -9.01 -7.07
C LEU A 237 0.36 -9.39 -8.30
N ASN A 238 1.47 -8.68 -8.50
CA ASN A 238 2.48 -8.92 -9.53
C ASN A 238 2.92 -10.40 -9.59
N SER A 239 3.04 -11.04 -8.42
CA SER A 239 3.62 -12.39 -8.27
C SER A 239 2.57 -13.51 -8.31
N GLY A 240 1.29 -13.17 -8.42
CA GLY A 240 0.19 -14.12 -8.30
C GLY A 240 0.00 -14.67 -6.87
N VAL A 241 0.35 -13.88 -5.86
CA VAL A 241 0.12 -14.19 -4.45
C VAL A 241 -1.18 -13.49 -4.02
N GLY A 242 -2.18 -14.28 -3.62
CA GLY A 242 -3.47 -13.82 -3.15
C GLY A 242 -3.41 -13.36 -1.69
N ILE A 243 -2.65 -12.29 -1.45
CA ILE A 243 -2.58 -11.57 -0.18
C ILE A 243 -2.91 -10.10 -0.43
N THR A 244 -3.67 -9.49 0.47
CA THR A 244 -3.79 -8.03 0.59
C THR A 244 -3.36 -7.61 1.99
N LEU A 245 -2.30 -6.82 2.08
CA LEU A 245 -1.90 -6.15 3.30
C LEU A 245 -2.79 -4.92 3.53
N GLU A 246 -3.48 -4.89 4.66
CA GLU A 246 -4.34 -3.76 5.05
C GLU A 246 -3.71 -3.03 6.26
N LEU A 247 -3.60 -1.70 6.17
CA LEU A 247 -3.09 -0.87 7.25
C LEU A 247 -4.16 -0.67 8.32
N ALA A 248 -4.19 -1.59 9.29
CA ALA A 248 -5.13 -1.61 10.39
C ALA A 248 -4.94 -0.43 11.36
N HIS A 249 -3.69 -0.04 11.63
CA HIS A 249 -3.40 1.11 12.48
C HIS A 249 -2.05 1.75 12.12
N TYR A 250 -1.96 3.07 12.34
CA TYR A 250 -0.71 3.81 12.32
C TYR A 250 -0.60 4.70 13.56
N SER A 251 0.54 4.66 14.24
CA SER A 251 0.82 5.50 15.40
C SER A 251 2.29 5.92 15.47
N THR A 252 2.58 6.88 16.35
CA THR A 252 3.94 7.37 16.61
C THR A 252 4.33 7.15 18.07
N VAL A 253 5.58 6.77 18.32
CA VAL A 253 6.12 6.57 19.67
C VAL A 253 7.27 7.52 19.98
N ASN A 254 7.26 8.07 21.19
CA ASN A 254 8.39 8.81 21.73
C ASN A 254 9.44 7.83 22.27
N TYR A 255 10.13 7.15 21.35
CA TYR A 255 11.17 6.16 21.62
C TYR A 255 12.50 6.63 21.03
N THR A 256 13.57 6.51 21.83
CA THR A 256 14.94 6.78 21.40
C THR A 256 15.55 5.53 20.78
N GLU A 257 15.90 5.60 19.50
CA GLU A 257 16.50 4.51 18.72
C GLU A 257 17.84 4.06 19.34
N ALA A 258 17.97 2.76 19.60
CA ALA A 258 19.12 2.15 20.30
C ALA A 258 19.84 1.09 19.45
N GLY A 259 19.46 0.96 18.17
CA GLY A 259 20.05 0.03 17.22
C GLY A 259 19.08 -1.10 16.90
N MET A 260 18.95 -1.39 15.61
CA MET A 260 17.84 -2.16 15.03
C MET A 260 17.51 -3.51 15.71
N SER A 261 18.51 -4.26 16.19
CA SER A 261 18.27 -5.51 16.94
C SER A 261 17.70 -5.27 18.35
N THR A 262 18.19 -4.24 19.05
CA THR A 262 17.68 -3.79 20.36
C THR A 262 16.27 -3.23 20.20
N ASP A 263 16.05 -2.42 19.16
CA ASP A 263 14.78 -1.80 18.83
C ASP A 263 13.71 -2.86 18.52
N LEU A 264 14.06 -3.93 17.78
CA LEU A 264 13.18 -5.08 17.55
C LEU A 264 12.85 -5.83 18.85
N SER A 265 13.85 -6.05 19.70
CA SER A 265 13.64 -6.76 20.97
C SER A 265 12.66 -6.00 21.87
N ARG A 266 12.83 -4.68 21.97
CA ARG A 266 11.95 -3.78 22.74
C ARG A 266 10.55 -3.68 22.13
N PHE A 267 10.45 -3.51 20.81
CA PHE A 267 9.16 -3.44 20.12
C PHE A 267 8.32 -4.72 20.28
N ARG A 268 8.96 -5.88 20.46
CA ARG A 268 8.32 -7.15 20.78
C ARG A 268 8.07 -7.35 22.29
N GLY A 269 8.80 -6.65 23.16
CA GLY A 269 8.63 -6.69 24.61
C GLY A 269 7.27 -6.12 25.01
N THR A 270 6.58 -6.77 25.95
CA THR A 270 5.21 -6.42 26.38
C THR A 270 5.14 -5.73 27.73
N SER A 271 6.27 -5.67 28.44
CA SER A 271 6.39 -5.14 29.80
C SER A 271 7.84 -4.80 30.15
N ASP A 272 8.61 -4.29 29.18
CA ASP A 272 10.04 -3.96 29.38
C ASP A 272 10.30 -2.46 29.57
N GLY A 273 9.24 -1.65 29.57
CA GLY A 273 9.27 -0.20 29.71
C GLY A 273 9.43 0.54 28.38
N TYR A 274 9.54 -0.17 27.25
CA TYR A 274 9.73 0.44 25.93
C TYR A 274 8.56 0.10 25.01
N MET A 275 7.79 1.12 24.63
CA MET A 275 6.69 1.00 23.66
C MET A 275 5.56 0.03 24.08
N ASP A 276 5.49 -0.46 25.33
CA ASP A 276 4.52 -1.47 25.79
C ASP A 276 3.04 -1.21 25.36
N GLY A 277 2.63 0.06 25.26
CA GLY A 277 1.31 0.45 24.78
C GLY A 277 0.96 0.04 23.33
N VAL A 278 1.94 -0.29 22.48
CA VAL A 278 1.69 -0.72 21.09
C VAL A 278 0.97 -2.06 21.01
N HIS A 279 1.07 -2.91 22.03
CA HIS A 279 0.38 -4.21 22.06
C HIS A 279 -1.12 -4.04 22.30
N ALA A 280 -1.52 -3.09 23.15
CA ALA A 280 -2.93 -2.75 23.35
C ALA A 280 -3.56 -2.19 22.06
N LEU A 281 -2.84 -1.33 21.33
CA LEU A 281 -3.27 -0.84 20.01
C LEU A 281 -3.33 -1.99 18.99
N ARG A 282 -2.33 -2.88 18.97
CA ARG A 282 -2.31 -4.05 18.07
C ARG A 282 -3.56 -4.90 18.25
N ASP A 283 -3.93 -5.17 19.50
CA ASP A 283 -5.09 -5.99 19.84
C ASP A 283 -6.39 -5.23 19.52
N GLN A 284 -6.48 -3.93 19.84
CA GLN A 284 -7.63 -3.05 19.53
C GLN A 284 -7.96 -3.00 18.03
N TYR A 285 -6.95 -2.87 17.17
CA TYR A 285 -7.14 -2.77 15.71
C TYR A 285 -7.01 -4.13 14.99
N ALA A 286 -6.89 -5.23 15.76
CA ALA A 286 -6.67 -6.59 15.29
C ALA A 286 -5.54 -6.72 14.26
N ALA A 287 -4.36 -6.17 14.56
CA ALA A 287 -3.20 -6.23 13.68
C ALA A 287 -2.43 -7.56 13.81
N ASP A 288 -2.47 -8.37 12.76
CA ASP A 288 -1.72 -9.62 12.67
C ASP A 288 -0.21 -9.39 12.73
N VAL A 289 0.29 -8.35 12.06
CA VAL A 289 1.71 -8.02 11.92
C VAL A 289 2.00 -6.61 12.45
N ASN A 290 3.20 -6.43 13.02
CA ASN A 290 3.68 -5.13 13.50
C ASN A 290 4.99 -4.75 12.81
N VAL A 291 5.08 -3.51 12.33
CA VAL A 291 6.32 -2.97 11.76
C VAL A 291 6.66 -1.64 12.43
N LEU A 292 7.87 -1.54 12.98
CA LEU A 292 8.43 -0.29 13.50
C LEU A 292 9.29 0.38 12.43
N ILE A 293 9.02 1.65 12.13
CA ILE A 293 9.79 2.49 11.20
C ILE A 293 10.80 3.33 11.98
N LEU A 294 12.09 3.10 11.69
CA LEU A 294 13.22 3.87 12.24
C LEU A 294 13.68 4.98 11.27
N ASN A 295 14.38 5.99 11.79
CA ASN A 295 14.93 7.09 11.00
C ASN A 295 16.05 6.63 10.05
N ALA A 296 17.07 6.00 10.60
CA ALA A 296 18.23 5.53 9.87
C ALA A 296 18.88 4.38 10.64
N SER A 297 19.44 3.42 9.92
CA SER A 297 20.16 2.28 10.48
C SER A 297 21.27 1.90 9.49
N THR A 298 22.30 1.22 9.99
CA THR A 298 23.32 0.59 9.16
C THR A 298 22.78 -0.57 8.32
N SER A 299 21.52 -0.97 8.56
CA SER A 299 20.81 -2.04 7.86
C SER A 299 19.39 -1.62 7.49
N CYS A 300 18.78 -2.25 6.49
CA CYS A 300 17.46 -1.85 5.99
C CYS A 300 16.29 -2.41 6.82
N GLY A 301 16.40 -3.61 7.39
CA GLY A 301 15.37 -4.19 8.24
C GLY A 301 15.82 -5.39 9.08
N ILE A 302 14.94 -5.85 9.97
CA ILE A 302 15.03 -7.15 10.62
C ILE A 302 13.65 -7.63 11.10
N ALA A 303 13.30 -8.86 10.76
CA ALA A 303 12.16 -9.58 11.32
C ALA A 303 12.54 -10.41 12.56
N SER A 304 11.56 -10.65 13.44
CA SER A 304 11.72 -11.52 14.63
C SER A 304 12.15 -12.95 14.36
N GLY A 305 11.95 -13.45 13.14
CA GLY A 305 12.21 -14.84 12.77
C GLY A 305 11.97 -15.10 11.29
N ILE A 306 12.42 -16.27 10.83
CA ILE A 306 11.94 -16.92 9.61
C ILE A 306 10.73 -17.75 10.01
N GLY A 307 9.56 -17.24 9.67
CA GLY A 307 8.29 -17.62 10.28
C GLY A 307 8.02 -16.82 11.55
N SER A 308 6.78 -16.89 12.04
CA SER A 308 6.33 -16.15 13.22
C SER A 308 5.14 -16.81 13.90
N SER A 309 4.79 -16.32 15.09
CA SER A 309 3.54 -16.61 15.79
C SER A 309 2.81 -15.32 16.13
N ALA A 310 1.59 -15.43 16.65
CA ALA A 310 0.84 -14.29 17.17
C ALA A 310 1.61 -13.43 18.19
N ALA A 311 2.60 -14.00 18.90
CA ALA A 311 3.47 -13.28 19.84
C ALA A 311 4.75 -12.72 19.20
N THR A 312 5.16 -13.19 18.02
CA THR A 312 6.46 -12.85 17.40
C THR A 312 6.36 -12.20 16.01
N ALA A 313 5.16 -11.88 15.52
CA ALA A 313 4.96 -11.17 14.25
C ALA A 313 5.32 -9.67 14.32
N PHE A 314 6.61 -9.39 14.58
CA PHE A 314 7.21 -8.06 14.70
C PHE A 314 8.44 -7.94 13.80
N ALA A 315 8.52 -6.83 13.08
CA ALA A 315 9.65 -6.42 12.27
C ALA A 315 10.03 -4.95 12.53
N VAL A 316 11.26 -4.59 12.17
CA VAL A 316 11.78 -3.22 12.19
C VAL A 316 12.35 -2.89 10.82
N VAL A 317 12.08 -1.69 10.31
CA VAL A 317 12.49 -1.24 8.96
C VAL A 317 13.01 0.19 9.03
N ALA A 318 14.13 0.48 8.40
CA ALA A 318 14.59 1.86 8.23
C ALA A 318 13.72 2.56 7.16
N ARG A 319 13.15 3.74 7.47
CA ARG A 319 12.28 4.52 6.56
C ARG A 319 12.85 4.66 5.15
N SER A 320 14.18 4.75 5.07
CA SER A 320 14.92 5.02 3.85
C SER A 320 15.10 3.80 2.92
N CYS A 321 14.75 2.60 3.39
CA CYS A 321 14.66 1.37 2.61
C CYS A 321 13.21 0.84 2.48
N ALA A 322 12.25 1.41 3.22
CA ALA A 322 10.88 0.92 3.29
C ALA A 322 10.21 0.85 1.90
N THR A 323 10.44 1.86 1.07
CA THR A 323 9.83 2.02 -0.25
C THR A 323 10.87 2.04 -1.39
N GLY A 324 10.51 1.49 -2.54
CA GLY A 324 11.34 1.39 -3.75
C GLY A 324 12.48 0.37 -3.67
N TYR A 325 13.05 0.19 -2.49
CA TYR A 325 13.94 -0.93 -2.13
C TYR A 325 13.16 -2.10 -1.47
N TYR A 326 11.88 -1.89 -1.20
CA TYR A 326 10.87 -2.87 -0.76
C TYR A 326 11.17 -3.60 0.55
N SER A 327 12.00 -3.04 1.44
CA SER A 327 12.34 -3.69 2.72
C SER A 327 11.14 -3.85 3.64
N PHE A 328 10.11 -3.01 3.52
CA PHE A 328 8.86 -3.19 4.28
C PHE A 328 8.17 -4.52 3.95
N GLY A 329 8.03 -4.84 2.67
CA GLY A 329 7.53 -6.14 2.22
C GLY A 329 8.49 -7.28 2.54
N HIS A 330 9.80 -7.06 2.41
CA HIS A 330 10.86 -8.06 2.70
C HIS A 330 10.76 -8.61 4.13
N GLU A 331 10.70 -7.76 5.15
CA GLU A 331 10.63 -8.23 6.54
C GLU A 331 9.29 -8.93 6.85
N ILE A 332 8.19 -8.49 6.24
CA ILE A 332 6.89 -9.19 6.34
C ILE A 332 6.96 -10.56 5.65
N GLY A 333 7.78 -10.71 4.60
CA GLY A 333 8.11 -11.98 3.97
C GLY A 333 8.83 -12.94 4.92
N HIS A 334 9.82 -12.45 5.67
CA HIS A 334 10.50 -13.24 6.70
C HIS A 334 9.54 -13.75 7.76
N LEU A 335 8.62 -12.91 8.27
CA LEU A 335 7.57 -13.35 9.21
C LEU A 335 6.66 -14.44 8.65
N GLN A 336 6.56 -14.56 7.32
CA GLN A 336 5.84 -15.61 6.59
C GLN A 336 6.72 -16.80 6.15
N SER A 337 7.93 -16.92 6.70
CA SER A 337 8.94 -17.97 6.42
C SER A 337 9.69 -17.86 5.08
N ALA A 338 9.58 -16.75 4.35
CA ALA A 338 10.41 -16.52 3.16
C ALA A 338 11.89 -16.30 3.57
N ARG A 339 12.83 -16.82 2.78
CA ARG A 339 14.28 -16.64 2.93
C ARG A 339 14.88 -15.88 1.77
N HIS A 340 16.12 -15.43 1.98
CA HIS A 340 16.96 -14.84 0.94
C HIS A 340 17.29 -15.83 -0.17
N ASP A 341 17.92 -15.34 -1.23
CA ASP A 341 18.42 -16.20 -2.29
C ASP A 341 19.47 -17.24 -1.79
N PRO A 342 19.64 -18.38 -2.50
CA PRO A 342 20.50 -19.47 -2.04
C PRO A 342 22.00 -19.13 -1.94
N ALA A 343 22.45 -18.04 -2.60
CA ALA A 343 23.82 -17.56 -2.48
C ALA A 343 24.07 -16.75 -1.20
N THR A 344 23.00 -16.32 -0.53
CA THR A 344 23.01 -15.57 0.73
C THR A 344 22.63 -16.45 1.91
N ASP A 345 21.58 -17.26 1.74
CA ASP A 345 21.08 -18.18 2.75
C ASP A 345 20.92 -19.58 2.15
N SER A 346 21.82 -20.49 2.51
CA SER A 346 21.80 -21.87 2.04
C SER A 346 20.88 -22.79 2.84
N LYS A 347 20.26 -22.32 3.94
CA LYS A 347 19.39 -23.13 4.82
C LYS A 347 18.08 -23.51 4.13
N THR A 348 17.64 -24.76 4.31
CA THR A 348 16.46 -25.33 3.65
C THR A 348 15.24 -25.51 4.54
N THR A 349 15.28 -25.02 5.79
CA THR A 349 14.17 -25.11 6.77
C THR A 349 13.53 -23.73 6.98
N PRO A 350 12.20 -23.58 7.11
CA PRO A 350 11.18 -24.64 7.09
C PRO A 350 10.84 -25.13 5.67
N TYR A 351 11.19 -24.37 4.62
CA TYR A 351 10.88 -24.71 3.23
C TYR A 351 12.13 -24.65 2.34
N ALA A 352 12.52 -25.77 1.73
CA ALA A 352 13.72 -25.86 0.88
C ALA A 352 13.64 -25.03 -0.41
N TYR A 353 12.40 -24.77 -0.86
CA TYR A 353 12.07 -23.90 -2.00
C TYR A 353 11.82 -22.43 -1.59
N GLY A 354 11.90 -22.10 -0.30
CA GLY A 354 11.49 -20.80 0.22
C GLY A 354 12.52 -19.69 0.05
N HIS A 355 13.21 -19.60 -1.10
CA HIS A 355 14.27 -18.62 -1.33
C HIS A 355 13.91 -17.55 -2.35
N GLY A 356 14.53 -16.38 -2.21
CA GLY A 356 14.60 -15.38 -3.26
C GLY A 356 15.33 -15.89 -4.51
N TYR A 357 15.11 -15.21 -5.63
CA TYR A 357 15.76 -15.49 -6.91
C TYR A 357 16.55 -14.27 -7.44
N ARG A 358 17.70 -14.54 -8.06
CA ARG A 358 18.53 -13.59 -8.81
C ARG A 358 18.71 -14.12 -10.24
N TYR A 359 18.56 -13.27 -11.24
CA TYR A 359 18.91 -13.60 -12.62
C TYR A 359 20.23 -12.92 -13.00
N GLY A 360 21.34 -13.57 -12.66
CA GLY A 360 22.69 -13.02 -12.86
C GLY A 360 22.84 -11.64 -12.21
N SER A 361 23.35 -10.68 -12.98
CA SER A 361 23.38 -9.26 -12.62
C SER A 361 22.29 -8.43 -13.30
N SER A 362 21.28 -9.09 -13.90
CA SER A 362 20.17 -8.38 -14.54
C SER A 362 19.22 -7.83 -13.48
N TRP A 363 18.55 -8.69 -12.73
CA TRP A 363 17.55 -8.31 -11.71
C TRP A 363 17.47 -9.34 -10.59
N ARG A 364 16.82 -8.94 -9.49
CA ARG A 364 16.58 -9.77 -8.31
C ARG A 364 15.19 -9.55 -7.74
N THR A 365 14.59 -10.60 -7.20
CA THR A 365 13.28 -10.57 -6.52
C THR A 365 13.38 -9.95 -5.11
N ILE A 366 12.23 -9.64 -4.48
CA ILE A 366 12.12 -8.93 -3.19
C ILE A 366 13.04 -9.50 -2.11
N MET A 367 13.07 -10.82 -1.93
CA MET A 367 13.90 -11.46 -0.89
C MET A 367 15.38 -11.60 -1.25
N ALA A 368 15.77 -11.39 -2.51
CA ALA A 368 17.15 -11.57 -2.91
C ALA A 368 18.03 -10.36 -2.54
N TYR A 369 19.23 -10.65 -2.05
CA TYR A 369 20.27 -9.66 -1.74
C TYR A 369 20.94 -9.16 -3.02
N ASN A 370 21.68 -8.05 -2.92
CA ASN A 370 22.31 -7.49 -4.09
C ASN A 370 23.43 -8.41 -4.60
N CYS A 371 23.63 -8.43 -5.91
CA CYS A 371 24.71 -9.14 -6.57
C CYS A 371 25.85 -8.17 -6.93
N SER A 372 26.97 -8.71 -7.43
CA SER A 372 28.11 -7.90 -7.88
C SER A 372 28.09 -7.76 -9.41
N PRO A 373 28.24 -6.54 -9.98
CA PRO A 373 28.43 -5.27 -9.28
C PRO A 373 27.14 -4.68 -8.68
N SER A 374 25.98 -4.97 -9.28
CA SER A 374 24.63 -4.67 -8.74
C SER A 374 23.58 -5.37 -9.61
N CYS A 375 22.40 -5.66 -9.06
CA CYS A 375 21.19 -5.99 -9.80
C CYS A 375 19.98 -5.25 -9.18
N PRO A 376 19.24 -4.44 -9.96
CA PRO A 376 17.99 -3.83 -9.53
C PRO A 376 17.02 -4.83 -8.89
N ARG A 377 16.49 -4.48 -7.72
CA ARG A 377 15.40 -5.24 -7.09
C ARG A 377 14.08 -4.90 -7.78
N ILE A 378 13.45 -5.90 -8.38
CA ILE A 378 12.11 -5.77 -8.97
C ILE A 378 11.03 -6.14 -7.94
N ASN A 379 9.86 -5.51 -8.03
CA ASN A 379 8.75 -5.73 -7.10
C ASN A 379 7.99 -7.04 -7.41
N TYR A 380 8.70 -8.15 -7.31
CA TYR A 380 8.21 -9.51 -7.49
C TYR A 380 8.79 -10.45 -6.43
N TRP A 381 7.96 -11.35 -5.94
CA TRP A 381 8.36 -12.53 -5.19
C TRP A 381 8.81 -13.63 -6.16
N SER A 382 9.75 -14.48 -5.74
CA SER A 382 10.20 -15.60 -6.55
C SER A 382 9.05 -16.58 -6.81
N ASN A 383 8.80 -16.88 -8.08
CA ASN A 383 7.74 -17.76 -8.54
C ASN A 383 8.14 -18.41 -9.89
N PRO A 384 8.44 -19.72 -9.94
CA PRO A 384 8.84 -20.40 -11.18
C PRO A 384 7.72 -20.49 -12.22
N ARG A 385 6.46 -20.22 -11.84
CA ARG A 385 5.29 -20.21 -12.73
C ARG A 385 5.08 -18.86 -13.43
N LYS A 386 5.90 -17.85 -13.12
CA LYS A 386 5.85 -16.52 -13.70
C LYS A 386 7.18 -16.13 -14.33
N THR A 387 7.11 -15.44 -15.46
CA THR A 387 8.28 -14.97 -16.22
C THR A 387 8.34 -13.45 -16.27
N TYR A 388 9.55 -12.91 -16.27
CA TYR A 388 9.84 -11.50 -16.51
C TYR A 388 10.85 -11.41 -17.66
N ASN A 389 10.42 -10.80 -18.77
CA ASN A 389 11.13 -10.77 -20.05
C ASN A 389 11.41 -12.18 -20.58
N GLY A 390 10.44 -13.10 -20.43
CA GLY A 390 10.56 -14.50 -20.84
C GLY A 390 11.40 -15.39 -19.91
N VAL A 391 12.02 -14.82 -18.87
CA VAL A 391 12.86 -15.57 -17.90
C VAL A 391 12.05 -15.90 -16.66
N ALA A 392 12.02 -17.17 -16.25
CA ALA A 392 11.31 -17.61 -15.05
C ALA A 392 11.88 -16.94 -13.78
N MET A 393 11.01 -16.44 -12.90
CA MET A 393 11.40 -15.73 -11.69
C MET A 393 11.69 -16.67 -10.50
N GLY A 394 12.22 -17.86 -10.76
CA GLY A 394 12.45 -18.85 -9.72
C GLY A 394 12.67 -20.27 -10.23
N THR A 395 12.78 -21.20 -9.29
CA THR A 395 12.84 -22.66 -9.54
C THR A 395 11.93 -23.37 -8.53
N THR A 396 11.30 -24.47 -8.94
CA THR A 396 10.31 -25.19 -8.13
C THR A 396 10.88 -25.89 -6.89
N ASP A 397 12.17 -26.21 -6.92
CA ASP A 397 12.93 -26.90 -5.88
C ASP A 397 13.58 -25.94 -4.87
N ARG A 398 13.93 -24.72 -5.32
CA ARG A 398 14.77 -23.80 -4.55
C ARG A 398 14.22 -22.38 -4.40
N SER A 399 13.59 -21.78 -5.42
CA SER A 399 13.19 -20.37 -5.38
C SER A 399 11.72 -20.16 -5.78
N ASP A 400 10.80 -20.38 -4.83
CA ASP A 400 9.35 -20.18 -4.94
C ASP A 400 8.80 -19.60 -3.61
N ASN A 401 9.17 -18.35 -3.30
CA ASN A 401 8.60 -17.64 -2.16
C ASN A 401 7.09 -17.42 -2.31
N ALA A 402 6.58 -17.28 -3.53
CA ALA A 402 5.15 -17.18 -3.77
C ALA A 402 4.39 -18.39 -3.19
N ARG A 403 4.92 -19.60 -3.35
CA ARG A 403 4.36 -20.81 -2.70
C ARG A 403 4.43 -20.75 -1.17
N VAL A 404 5.51 -20.25 -0.59
CA VAL A 404 5.64 -20.11 0.88
C VAL A 404 4.60 -19.14 1.42
N LEU A 405 4.44 -17.97 0.79
CA LEU A 405 3.44 -16.97 1.16
C LEU A 405 2.01 -17.53 1.05
N GLU A 406 1.69 -18.24 -0.03
CA GLU A 406 0.39 -18.90 -0.18
C GLU A 406 0.10 -19.96 0.91
N GLN A 407 1.13 -20.65 1.39
CA GLN A 407 0.99 -21.65 2.45
C GLN A 407 0.88 -21.05 3.85
N THR A 408 1.40 -19.85 4.09
CA THR A 408 1.45 -19.23 5.42
C THR A 408 0.41 -18.11 5.62
N LYS A 409 -0.16 -17.55 4.55
CA LYS A 409 -1.11 -16.41 4.61
C LYS A 409 -2.30 -16.61 5.55
N ALA A 410 -2.89 -17.80 5.57
CA ALA A 410 -4.05 -18.10 6.42
C ALA A 410 -3.65 -18.18 7.90
N THR A 411 -2.44 -18.69 8.20
CA THR A 411 -1.91 -18.77 9.57
C THR A 411 -1.56 -17.39 10.12
N ILE A 412 -0.95 -16.51 9.32
CA ILE A 412 -0.59 -15.15 9.75
C ILE A 412 -1.85 -14.25 9.90
N ALA A 413 -2.81 -14.32 8.98
CA ALA A 413 -4.09 -13.59 9.07
C ALA A 413 -5.01 -14.06 10.23
N ALA A 414 -4.67 -15.17 10.88
CA ALA A 414 -5.36 -15.65 12.08
C ALA A 414 -4.75 -15.12 13.38
N PHE A 415 -3.62 -14.41 13.35
CA PHE A 415 -2.89 -13.98 14.55
C PHE A 415 -3.65 -12.99 15.44
N ARG A 416 -4.63 -12.27 14.90
CA ARG A 416 -5.61 -11.49 15.68
C ARG A 416 -7.07 -11.80 15.34
N GLY A 417 -7.34 -13.03 14.90
CA GLY A 417 -8.70 -13.58 14.85
C GLY A 417 -9.61 -13.02 13.75
N GLY A 418 -9.11 -12.19 12.83
CA GLY A 418 -9.70 -11.99 11.50
C GLY A 418 -11.19 -11.60 11.40
N THR A 419 -11.78 -10.92 12.39
CA THR A 419 -13.17 -10.41 12.29
C THR A 419 -13.33 -8.93 12.62
N ALA A 420 -12.25 -8.19 12.87
CA ALA A 420 -12.26 -6.74 12.76
C ALA A 420 -11.74 -6.34 11.39
N THR A 421 -12.60 -6.37 10.38
CA THR A 421 -12.54 -5.35 9.33
C THR A 421 -12.61 -3.98 10.03
N PRO A 422 -12.05 -2.89 9.50
CA PRO A 422 -12.59 -1.56 9.78
C PRO A 422 -13.88 -1.49 8.96
N THR A 423 -14.86 -2.32 9.32
CA THR A 423 -16.22 -2.09 8.87
C THR A 423 -16.58 -0.73 9.42
N ASN A 424 -17.25 0.04 8.59
CA ASN A 424 -18.10 1.11 9.04
C ASN A 424 -19.31 0.50 9.80
N GLU A 425 -19.09 -0.38 10.79
CA GLU A 425 -20.08 -1.04 11.63
C GLU A 425 -19.66 -0.91 13.09
N LEU A 426 -20.53 -0.28 13.87
CA LEU A 426 -20.37 0.00 15.29
C LEU A 426 -20.70 -1.25 16.10
N SER A 427 -19.99 -1.44 17.20
CA SER A 427 -20.35 -2.44 18.22
C SER A 427 -20.96 -1.76 19.43
N LYS A 428 -21.94 -2.42 20.03
CA LYS A 428 -22.64 -1.97 21.25
C LYS A 428 -21.65 -1.51 22.34
N GLY A 429 -21.85 -0.31 22.87
CA GLY A 429 -21.07 0.28 23.96
C GLY A 429 -19.60 0.57 23.63
N THR A 430 -19.16 0.34 22.38
CA THR A 430 -17.75 0.44 21.98
C THR A 430 -17.52 1.75 21.24
N ALA A 431 -16.51 2.52 21.67
CA ALA A 431 -16.15 3.78 21.04
C ALA A 431 -15.23 3.57 19.83
N VAL A 432 -15.62 4.10 18.67
CA VAL A 432 -14.71 4.35 17.55
C VAL A 432 -14.11 5.73 17.76
N THR A 433 -12.81 5.82 18.02
CA THR A 433 -12.13 7.06 18.45
C THR A 433 -11.19 7.62 17.39
N GLY A 434 -10.71 8.85 17.59
CA GLY A 434 -9.75 9.49 16.68
C GLY A 434 -10.35 9.94 15.33
N LEU A 435 -11.67 10.04 15.24
CA LEU A 435 -12.39 10.36 14.02
C LEU A 435 -12.13 11.80 13.59
N SER A 436 -11.92 11.98 12.29
CA SER A 436 -11.65 13.27 11.66
C SER A 436 -12.30 13.35 10.28
N GLY A 437 -12.51 14.57 9.79
CA GLY A 437 -13.11 14.83 8.49
C GLY A 437 -12.95 16.30 8.09
N ALA A 438 -13.01 16.57 6.79
CA ALA A 438 -13.01 17.94 6.25
C ALA A 438 -14.42 18.57 6.31
N SER A 439 -14.50 19.89 6.20
CA SER A 439 -15.79 20.57 5.96
C SER A 439 -16.42 20.06 4.66
N GLY A 440 -17.71 19.75 4.69
CA GLY A 440 -18.46 19.12 3.61
C GLY A 440 -18.19 17.62 3.42
N SER A 441 -17.32 16.99 4.21
CA SER A 441 -17.11 15.53 4.15
C SER A 441 -18.22 14.77 4.87
N SER A 442 -18.42 13.50 4.50
CA SER A 442 -19.34 12.60 5.18
C SER A 442 -18.74 11.21 5.32
N THR A 443 -18.83 10.64 6.52
CA THR A 443 -18.40 9.28 6.84
C THR A 443 -19.60 8.49 7.36
N ALA A 444 -19.89 7.36 6.73
CA ALA A 444 -20.98 6.48 7.13
C ALA A 444 -20.51 5.40 8.11
N TYR A 445 -21.40 4.97 9.00
CA TYR A 445 -21.31 3.78 9.86
C TYR A 445 -22.66 3.04 9.87
N THR A 446 -22.70 1.83 10.41
CA THR A 446 -23.91 1.03 10.63
C THR A 446 -23.92 0.45 12.04
N LEU A 447 -25.08 0.03 12.54
CA LEU A 447 -25.21 -0.78 13.75
C LEU A 447 -26.32 -1.79 13.52
N THR A 448 -26.01 -3.07 13.68
CA THR A 448 -27.03 -4.12 13.71
C THR A 448 -27.62 -4.24 15.12
N VAL A 449 -28.90 -3.89 15.28
CA VAL A 449 -29.61 -3.89 16.56
C VAL A 449 -30.49 -5.16 16.67
N PRO A 450 -30.36 -5.96 17.75
CA PRO A 450 -31.15 -7.17 17.92
C PRO A 450 -32.60 -6.88 18.31
N ALA A 451 -33.49 -7.86 18.09
CA ALA A 451 -34.87 -7.80 18.56
C ALA A 451 -34.94 -7.74 20.09
N GLY A 452 -35.86 -6.91 20.62
CA GLY A 452 -36.03 -6.68 22.06
C GLY A 452 -35.18 -5.56 22.66
N ALA A 453 -34.22 -5.01 21.91
CA ALA A 453 -33.39 -3.91 22.39
C ALA A 453 -34.21 -2.65 22.75
N THR A 454 -33.76 -1.93 23.78
CA THR A 454 -34.36 -0.66 24.24
C THR A 454 -33.27 0.39 24.49
N ASN A 455 -33.64 1.66 24.76
CA ASN A 455 -32.69 2.74 25.07
C ASN A 455 -31.57 2.95 24.02
N LEU A 456 -31.84 2.68 22.74
CA LEU A 456 -30.85 2.82 21.67
C LEU A 456 -30.41 4.29 21.54
N SER A 457 -29.11 4.52 21.62
CA SER A 457 -28.51 5.83 21.39
C SER A 457 -27.18 5.78 20.65
N PHE A 458 -26.93 6.84 19.91
CA PHE A 458 -25.69 7.14 19.19
C PHE A 458 -25.20 8.46 19.77
N SER A 459 -23.92 8.57 20.12
CA SER A 459 -23.37 9.80 20.70
C SER A 459 -21.93 9.99 20.30
N THR A 460 -21.58 11.25 20.07
CA THR A 460 -20.20 11.65 19.80
C THR A 460 -19.67 12.56 20.90
N SER A 461 -18.36 12.51 21.13
CA SER A 461 -17.71 13.29 22.18
C SER A 461 -16.23 13.50 21.92
N GLY A 462 -15.68 14.51 22.61
CA GLY A 462 -14.28 14.90 22.47
C GLY A 462 -13.97 15.56 21.12
N GLY A 463 -12.67 15.63 20.81
CA GLY A 463 -12.19 16.24 19.57
C GLY A 463 -12.35 17.76 19.49
N THR A 464 -12.18 18.27 18.28
CA THR A 464 -12.37 19.68 17.90
C THR A 464 -13.14 19.76 16.58
N GLY A 465 -13.71 20.93 16.29
CA GLY A 465 -14.49 21.18 15.08
C GLY A 465 -15.99 20.93 15.25
N ASP A 466 -16.69 20.99 14.13
CA ASP A 466 -18.16 20.96 14.04
C ASP A 466 -18.59 19.81 13.11
N MET A 467 -19.25 18.81 13.68
CA MET A 467 -19.57 17.54 13.05
C MET A 467 -20.99 17.15 13.44
N ASP A 468 -21.87 17.09 12.44
CA ASP A 468 -23.27 16.72 12.58
C ASP A 468 -23.44 15.20 12.56
N LEU A 469 -24.36 14.69 13.38
CA LEU A 469 -24.73 13.28 13.44
C LEU A 469 -26.12 13.04 12.87
N TYR A 470 -26.23 12.21 11.83
CA TYR A 470 -27.48 11.77 11.22
C TYR A 470 -27.64 10.25 11.37
N VAL A 471 -28.83 9.74 11.70
CA VAL A 471 -29.09 8.31 11.89
C VAL A 471 -30.41 7.90 11.24
N LYS A 472 -30.45 6.75 10.56
CA LYS A 472 -31.62 6.21 9.85
C LYS A 472 -31.70 4.68 9.95
N PHE A 473 -32.89 4.11 10.08
CA PHE A 473 -33.12 2.67 10.05
C PHE A 473 -33.31 2.13 8.62
N GLY A 474 -32.76 0.96 8.34
CA GLY A 474 -32.97 0.17 7.12
C GLY A 474 -32.47 0.77 5.80
N SER A 475 -31.91 1.98 5.82
CA SER A 475 -31.40 2.69 4.64
C SER A 475 -30.38 3.76 5.03
N ALA A 476 -29.50 4.15 4.10
CA ALA A 476 -28.44 5.11 4.35
C ALA A 476 -28.96 6.47 4.86
N ALA A 477 -28.32 7.01 5.90
CA ALA A 477 -28.57 8.34 6.41
C ALA A 477 -27.83 9.40 5.57
N SER A 478 -28.42 10.59 5.44
CA SER A 478 -27.82 11.76 4.79
C SER A 478 -28.31 13.04 5.46
N THR A 479 -27.76 14.20 5.09
CA THR A 479 -28.22 15.52 5.56
C THR A 479 -29.68 15.85 5.18
N SER A 480 -30.29 15.10 4.27
CA SER A 480 -31.67 15.27 3.80
C SER A 480 -32.60 14.07 4.08
N SER A 481 -32.07 12.94 4.55
CA SER A 481 -32.83 11.72 4.85
C SER A 481 -32.29 11.04 6.11
N TYR A 482 -33.04 11.15 7.20
CA TYR A 482 -32.69 10.64 8.53
C TYR A 482 -33.96 10.38 9.33
N ASP A 483 -33.85 9.55 10.37
CA ASP A 483 -34.89 9.36 11.39
C ASP A 483 -34.54 10.11 12.69
N CYS A 484 -33.24 10.34 12.94
CA CYS A 484 -32.74 11.25 13.96
C CYS A 484 -31.59 12.10 13.41
N ARG A 485 -31.49 13.35 13.84
CA ARG A 485 -30.30 14.20 13.63
C ARG A 485 -29.93 14.93 14.92
N SER A 486 -28.66 15.27 15.05
CA SER A 486 -28.11 16.15 16.07
C SER A 486 -27.03 17.00 15.38
N THR A 487 -27.12 18.33 15.55
CA THR A 487 -26.34 19.33 14.80
C THR A 487 -26.00 20.52 15.72
N THR A 488 -25.27 20.28 16.83
CA THR A 488 -24.78 21.38 17.69
C THR A 488 -23.62 22.10 17.01
N SER A 489 -23.22 23.27 17.53
CA SER A 489 -22.02 23.98 17.04
C SER A 489 -20.70 23.36 17.54
N SER A 490 -20.65 22.04 17.64
CA SER A 490 -19.56 21.26 18.24
C SER A 490 -19.57 19.84 17.69
N SER A 491 -18.57 19.02 17.99
CA SER A 491 -18.60 17.59 17.64
C SER A 491 -19.24 16.70 18.72
N THR A 492 -19.98 17.27 19.68
CA THR A 492 -20.62 16.53 20.80
C THR A 492 -22.12 16.36 20.55
N GLU A 493 -22.46 15.33 19.78
CA GLU A 493 -23.81 15.08 19.28
C GLU A 493 -24.48 13.90 20.00
N ARG A 494 -25.82 13.88 20.04
CA ARG A 494 -26.57 12.74 20.59
C ARG A 494 -27.89 12.50 19.87
N CYS A 495 -28.01 11.31 19.29
CA CYS A 495 -29.25 10.76 18.77
C CYS A 495 -29.74 9.62 19.65
N ALA A 496 -31.02 9.61 20.03
CA ALA A 496 -31.61 8.56 20.85
C ALA A 496 -33.00 8.16 20.32
N PHE A 497 -33.29 6.87 20.35
CA PHE A 497 -34.54 6.28 19.88
C PHE A 497 -35.35 5.74 21.05
N THR A 498 -36.58 6.21 21.20
CA THR A 498 -37.52 5.77 22.25
C THR A 498 -37.98 4.33 22.07
N THR A 499 -37.97 3.83 20.84
CA THR A 499 -38.23 2.42 20.51
C THR A 499 -37.23 2.00 19.45
N ALA A 500 -36.38 1.02 19.78
CA ALA A 500 -35.43 0.46 18.82
C ALA A 500 -36.13 -0.60 17.96
N GLN A 501 -35.81 -0.61 16.67
CA GLN A 501 -36.29 -1.61 15.71
C GLN A 501 -35.19 -2.67 15.51
N ALA A 502 -35.58 -3.93 15.34
CA ALA A 502 -34.64 -5.00 15.03
C ALA A 502 -34.13 -4.84 13.59
N GLY A 503 -32.82 -4.74 13.39
CA GLY A 503 -32.21 -4.57 12.07
C GLY A 503 -31.09 -3.52 12.06
N THR A 504 -30.69 -3.12 10.86
CA THR A 504 -29.54 -2.22 10.66
C THR A 504 -29.95 -0.75 10.72
N TYR A 505 -29.31 -0.01 11.62
CA TYR A 505 -29.26 1.45 11.59
C TYR A 505 -28.04 1.89 10.80
N HIS A 506 -28.18 2.92 9.98
CA HIS A 506 -27.11 3.63 9.30
C HIS A 506 -26.89 4.98 9.98
N VAL A 507 -25.64 5.33 10.20
CA VAL A 507 -25.19 6.55 10.86
C VAL A 507 -24.33 7.31 9.86
N THR A 508 -24.48 8.61 9.75
CA THR A 508 -23.64 9.47 8.90
C THR A 508 -23.13 10.62 9.75
N MET A 509 -21.82 10.70 9.91
CA MET A 509 -21.11 11.86 10.46
C MET A 509 -20.82 12.81 9.30
N SER A 510 -21.26 14.06 9.40
CA SER A 510 -21.07 15.08 8.36
C SER A 510 -20.29 16.26 8.94
N GLY A 511 -19.11 16.55 8.41
CA GLY A 511 -18.33 17.71 8.88
C GLY A 511 -18.95 19.01 8.39
N TYR A 512 -19.68 19.72 9.24
CA TYR A 512 -20.12 21.09 8.93
C TYR A 512 -18.88 21.98 8.79
N SER A 513 -17.95 21.88 9.75
CA SER A 513 -16.56 22.30 9.58
C SER A 513 -15.60 21.11 9.60
N ALA A 514 -14.29 21.36 9.50
CA ALA A 514 -13.32 20.29 9.66
C ALA A 514 -13.24 19.87 11.14
N TYR A 515 -13.30 18.57 11.42
CA TYR A 515 -13.28 18.01 12.76
C TYR A 515 -12.13 17.01 12.94
N SER A 516 -11.68 16.80 14.19
CA SER A 516 -10.61 15.85 14.50
C SER A 516 -10.63 15.37 15.94
N GLY A 517 -10.19 14.13 16.18
CA GLY A 517 -10.11 13.53 17.52
C GLY A 517 -11.46 13.15 18.13
N VAL A 518 -12.53 13.13 17.34
CA VAL A 518 -13.89 12.82 17.79
C VAL A 518 -14.03 11.33 18.07
N SER A 519 -14.86 10.97 19.04
CA SER A 519 -15.24 9.59 19.31
C SER A 519 -16.73 9.39 19.03
N LEU A 520 -17.12 8.25 18.44
CA LEU A 520 -18.50 7.83 18.20
C LEU A 520 -18.77 6.54 18.98
N VAL A 521 -19.82 6.55 19.79
CA VAL A 521 -20.34 5.37 20.52
C VAL A 521 -21.78 5.13 20.08
N ALA A 522 -22.16 3.86 19.91
CA ALA A 522 -23.55 3.45 19.84
C ALA A 522 -23.85 2.38 20.90
N ASP A 523 -24.95 2.50 21.62
CA ASP A 523 -25.29 1.62 22.74
C ASP A 523 -26.81 1.45 22.91
N TYR A 524 -27.22 0.37 23.57
CA TYR A 524 -28.62 0.01 23.85
C TYR A 524 -28.72 -0.90 25.09
N THR A 525 -29.90 -1.03 25.68
CA THR A 525 -30.19 -2.09 26.66
C THR A 525 -30.65 -3.33 25.89
N SER A 526 -30.17 -4.51 26.30
CA SER A 526 -30.45 -5.82 25.67
C SER A 526 -31.46 -6.61 26.48
#